data_AF-A0A7L2IH66-F1
#
_entry.id   AF-A0A7L2IH66-F1
#
_cell.length_a   1.000
_cell.length_b   1.000
_cell.length_c   1.000
_cell.angle_alpha   90.00
_cell.angle_beta   90.00
_cell.angle_gamma   90.00
#
_symmetry.space_group_name_H-M   'P 1'
#
loop_
_entity.id
_entity.type
_entity.pdbx_description
1 polymer ?
#
loop_
_entity_poly.entity_id
_entity_poly.type
_entity_poly.pdbx_seq_one_letter_code
_entity_poly.pdbx_strand_id
1 'polypeptide(L)'
;FAVTKYLTLLIEIHPINNVRVLKAVDSSVRVQFLYPDEGRSASTESRLLLVSEDKYIEQFGIRVVAEEEHKVVIDNSGQLPRARVADDVIWAQWDMMEQRLFYIVPKDSKATLKCVQFYPDENFNSILESHLDISITDTQLKLVNFGYDHCQDKDVASKSLNLQVFTNKAGGLCVCCSPASAIPDEIMYSIYFLHKGYNKTFTVSLERTESHQLKEVAFMNLDYYVAAYLPGQFLHLLNIQHPDLLCYSLFLTGEDARIDELQNCCIRSLLMSAALDCRTGRMYAVSISASALLCFLQGSQQDSQRLAALHCALLYFQLPEDLQTQIIWWLSENLSTCHSFDPIQEFIIASLYCRMCAETHNLDKLLPYTSLLDWIGSIPGVSCTTDIISLPVLEFQNCRGFWEKLNSNLESVKYSEPHLHYHSNLLRREWCSLSEEVNMQALSRLWSCSEEERRTTAYLRNIFENAQNLLVFLQQHVLDCLLLFISEERLAPLFQEEDPQQQLLMGLMVTQLKDHLMRHLQYVGKKKIDQIVLDYVANLVSFISELL
;
A
#
# COMPACT_ATOMS: atom_id res chain seq x y z
N PHE A 1 -53.36 -8.59 -11.17
CA PHE A 1 -52.20 -8.30 -12.02
C PHE A 1 -51.37 -7.25 -11.31
N ALA A 2 -50.21 -7.63 -10.79
CA ALA A 2 -49.27 -6.65 -10.24
C ALA A 2 -48.70 -5.85 -11.42
N VAL A 3 -48.86 -4.52 -11.37
CA VAL A 3 -48.26 -3.62 -12.36
C VAL A 3 -46.84 -3.35 -11.90
N THR A 4 -45.85 -3.67 -12.74
CA THR A 4 -44.43 -3.43 -12.47
C THR A 4 -44.20 -1.97 -12.10
N LYS A 5 -43.56 -1.72 -10.95
CA LYS A 5 -43.33 -0.34 -10.45
C LYS A 5 -42.23 0.42 -11.18
N TYR A 6 -41.21 -0.29 -11.69
CA TYR A 6 -40.06 0.31 -12.34
C TYR A 6 -39.85 -0.27 -13.74
N LEU A 7 -39.58 0.63 -14.69
CA LEU A 7 -39.29 0.29 -16.08
C LEU A 7 -37.92 0.88 -16.44
N THR A 8 -36.96 0.00 -16.72
CA THR A 8 -35.62 0.39 -17.17
C THR A 8 -35.62 0.47 -18.69
N LEU A 9 -35.38 1.67 -19.21
CA LEU A 9 -35.41 1.96 -20.65
C LEU A 9 -34.01 2.30 -21.16
N LEU A 10 -33.65 1.72 -22.31
CA LEU A 10 -32.57 2.20 -23.16
C LEU A 10 -33.19 3.07 -24.24
N ILE A 11 -32.75 4.32 -24.33
CA ILE A 11 -33.30 5.32 -25.25
C ILE A 11 -32.19 5.77 -26.17
N GLU A 12 -32.43 5.63 -27.47
CA GLU A 12 -31.58 6.20 -28.50
C GLU A 12 -31.88 7.70 -28.63
N ILE A 13 -30.87 8.55 -28.38
CA ILE A 13 -31.04 10.00 -28.39
C ILE A 13 -31.12 10.52 -29.84
N HIS A 14 -30.46 9.86 -30.79
CA HIS A 14 -30.50 10.24 -32.20
C HIS A 14 -30.32 9.03 -33.15
N PRO A 15 -31.29 8.73 -34.03
CA PRO A 15 -32.62 9.35 -34.14
C PRO A 15 -33.51 9.13 -32.90
N ILE A 16 -34.18 10.20 -32.47
CA ILE A 16 -35.21 10.15 -31.42
C ILE A 16 -36.32 9.24 -31.94
N ASN A 17 -36.54 8.07 -31.31
CA ASN A 17 -37.77 7.24 -31.31
C ASN A 17 -37.52 5.75 -30.97
N ASN A 18 -36.28 5.30 -30.88
CA ASN A 18 -35.98 3.92 -30.43
C ASN A 18 -35.90 3.84 -28.90
N VAL A 19 -36.99 3.40 -28.27
CA VAL A 19 -37.07 3.11 -26.84
C VAL A 19 -37.15 1.60 -26.65
N ARG A 20 -36.25 1.05 -25.83
CA ARG A 20 -36.24 -0.38 -25.51
C ARG A 20 -36.39 -0.59 -24.01
N VAL A 21 -37.33 -1.46 -23.64
CA VAL A 21 -37.44 -1.94 -22.28
C VAL A 21 -36.31 -2.95 -22.06
N LEU A 22 -35.28 -2.55 -21.31
CA LEU A 22 -34.25 -3.48 -20.86
C LEU A 22 -34.83 -4.42 -19.82
N LYS A 23 -35.68 -3.88 -18.93
CA LYS A 23 -36.24 -4.62 -17.82
C LYS A 23 -37.48 -3.93 -17.26
N ALA A 24 -38.46 -4.75 -16.87
CA ALA A 24 -39.61 -4.32 -16.08
C ALA A 24 -39.58 -5.11 -14.78
N VAL A 25 -39.41 -4.41 -13.65
CA VAL A 25 -39.29 -5.04 -12.32
C VAL A 25 -40.07 -4.27 -11.28
N ASP A 26 -40.38 -4.96 -10.19
CA ASP A 26 -40.96 -4.36 -9.00
C ASP A 26 -39.90 -3.75 -8.06
N SER A 27 -38.61 -3.91 -8.39
CA SER A 27 -37.46 -3.51 -7.60
C SER A 27 -36.58 -2.49 -8.33
N SER A 28 -35.70 -1.79 -7.60
CA SER A 28 -34.85 -0.76 -8.20
C SER A 28 -33.70 -1.37 -9.01
N VAL A 29 -33.25 -0.62 -10.00
CA VAL A 29 -32.18 -1.02 -10.92
C VAL A 29 -31.12 0.07 -11.00
N ARG A 30 -29.85 -0.32 -10.99
CA ARG A 30 -28.72 0.54 -11.31
C ARG A 30 -28.11 0.11 -12.64
N VAL A 31 -27.55 1.08 -13.35
CA VAL A 31 -26.88 0.83 -14.63
C VAL A 31 -25.52 1.50 -14.67
N GLN A 32 -24.54 0.85 -15.27
CA GLN A 32 -23.17 1.36 -15.43
C GLN A 32 -22.64 0.98 -16.80
N PHE A 33 -22.27 1.97 -17.62
CA PHE A 33 -21.60 1.70 -18.88
C PHE A 33 -20.13 1.32 -18.65
N LEU A 34 -19.62 0.39 -19.46
CA LEU A 34 -18.19 0.11 -19.54
C LEU A 34 -17.52 1.15 -20.44
N TYR A 35 -16.31 1.56 -20.07
CA TYR A 35 -15.55 2.56 -20.81
C TYR A 35 -14.76 1.89 -21.95
N PRO A 36 -14.77 2.45 -23.16
CA PRO A 36 -13.97 1.94 -24.27
C PRO A 36 -12.47 2.24 -24.07
N ASP A 37 -11.62 1.52 -24.80
CA ASP A 37 -10.18 1.80 -24.85
C ASP A 37 -9.92 3.11 -25.59
N GLU A 38 -9.13 4.01 -25.01
CA GLU A 38 -8.82 5.35 -25.58
C GLU A 38 -8.18 5.26 -26.98
N GLY A 39 -7.55 4.13 -27.31
CA GLY A 39 -6.93 3.88 -28.62
C GLY A 39 -7.88 3.36 -29.71
N ARG A 40 -9.11 2.94 -29.37
CA ARG A 40 -10.10 2.47 -30.37
C ARG A 40 -11.00 3.62 -30.79
N SER A 41 -10.63 4.31 -31.87
CA SER A 41 -11.51 5.26 -32.54
C SER A 41 -12.81 4.57 -32.96
N ALA A 42 -13.94 4.95 -32.35
CA ALA A 42 -15.29 4.54 -32.68
C ALA A 42 -15.55 3.01 -32.61
N SER A 43 -15.49 2.42 -31.41
CA SER A 43 -16.15 1.13 -31.22
C SER A 43 -17.65 1.31 -31.42
N THR A 44 -18.19 0.63 -32.42
CA THR A 44 -19.64 0.48 -32.64
C THR A 44 -20.32 -0.38 -31.56
N GLU A 45 -19.58 -0.77 -30.51
CA GLU A 45 -20.07 -1.63 -29.45
C GLU A 45 -19.84 -0.93 -28.10
N SER A 46 -20.89 -0.93 -27.30
CA SER A 46 -20.97 -0.37 -25.95
C SER A 46 -21.59 -1.41 -25.04
N ARG A 47 -21.25 -1.38 -23.76
CA ARG A 47 -21.69 -2.40 -22.81
C ARG A 47 -22.25 -1.77 -21.58
N LEU A 48 -23.34 -2.35 -21.10
CA LEU A 48 -24.10 -1.83 -19.97
C LEU A 48 -24.22 -2.92 -18.91
N LEU A 49 -23.68 -2.67 -17.74
CA LEU A 49 -23.98 -3.45 -16.55
C LEU A 49 -25.32 -2.99 -16.01
N LEU A 50 -26.20 -3.95 -15.72
CA LEU A 50 -27.48 -3.77 -15.06
C LEU A 50 -27.43 -4.52 -13.74
N VAL A 51 -27.60 -3.79 -12.64
CA VAL A 51 -27.60 -4.33 -11.28
C VAL A 51 -29.01 -4.25 -10.73
N SER A 52 -29.54 -5.38 -10.29
CA SER A 52 -30.90 -5.52 -9.76
C SER A 52 -30.89 -5.66 -8.25
N GLU A 53 -31.80 -4.98 -7.56
CA GLU A 53 -32.08 -5.23 -6.14
C GLU A 53 -32.48 -6.68 -5.83
N ASP A 54 -33.00 -7.41 -6.83
CA ASP A 54 -33.21 -8.86 -6.82
C ASP A 54 -31.89 -9.68 -6.75
N LYS A 55 -30.77 -9.04 -6.38
CA LYS A 55 -29.47 -9.65 -6.05
C LYS A 55 -28.70 -10.24 -7.23
N TYR A 56 -28.76 -9.58 -8.37
CA TYR A 56 -27.99 -10.03 -9.53
C TYR A 56 -27.50 -8.92 -10.45
N ILE A 57 -26.49 -9.28 -11.24
CA ILE A 57 -25.81 -8.38 -12.17
C ILE A 57 -25.77 -9.04 -13.54
N GLU A 58 -26.19 -8.29 -14.56
CA GLU A 58 -26.19 -8.70 -15.96
C GLU A 58 -25.42 -7.68 -16.80
N GLN A 59 -24.78 -8.15 -17.86
CA GLN A 59 -24.18 -7.29 -18.86
C GLN A 59 -24.99 -7.36 -20.15
N PHE A 60 -25.35 -6.20 -20.70
CA PHE A 60 -25.97 -6.05 -22.01
C PHE A 60 -24.93 -5.56 -23.02
N GLY A 61 -24.88 -6.21 -24.18
CA GLY A 61 -24.15 -5.74 -25.36
C GLY A 61 -25.03 -4.82 -26.19
N ILE A 62 -24.56 -3.61 -26.45
CA ILE A 62 -25.26 -2.59 -27.24
C ILE A 62 -24.39 -2.32 -28.46
N ARG A 63 -24.80 -2.86 -29.60
CA ARG A 63 -24.16 -2.58 -30.88
C ARG A 63 -24.89 -1.46 -31.58
N VAL A 64 -24.15 -0.53 -32.16
CA VAL A 64 -24.65 0.58 -32.94
C VAL A 64 -24.09 0.51 -34.36
N VAL A 65 -24.90 0.85 -35.35
CA VAL A 65 -24.52 0.87 -36.77
C VAL A 65 -24.77 2.25 -37.33
N ALA A 66 -23.86 2.72 -38.19
CA ALA A 66 -24.06 3.95 -38.92
C ALA A 66 -25.06 3.69 -40.07
N GLU A 67 -26.20 4.35 -40.04
CA GLU A 67 -27.18 4.40 -41.13
C GLU A 67 -27.13 5.78 -41.78
N GLU A 68 -26.93 5.84 -43.10
CA GLU A 68 -26.71 7.09 -43.83
C GLU A 68 -25.47 7.88 -43.28
N GLU A 69 -25.03 8.97 -43.92
CA GLU A 69 -23.76 9.63 -43.56
C GLU A 69 -23.72 10.22 -42.13
N HIS A 70 -24.85 10.24 -41.39
CA HIS A 70 -24.98 10.98 -40.13
C HIS A 70 -25.86 10.34 -39.03
N LYS A 71 -26.44 9.13 -39.20
CA LYS A 71 -27.25 8.50 -38.13
C LYS A 71 -26.54 7.28 -37.55
N VAL A 72 -26.65 7.10 -36.24
CA VAL A 72 -26.10 5.94 -35.52
C VAL A 72 -27.25 5.28 -34.77
N VAL A 73 -27.67 4.10 -35.21
CA VAL A 73 -28.82 3.37 -34.65
C VAL A 73 -28.41 2.11 -33.92
N ILE A 74 -29.19 1.64 -32.95
CA ILE A 74 -28.92 0.36 -32.27
C ILE A 74 -29.19 -0.82 -33.23
N ASP A 75 -28.14 -1.60 -33.52
CA ASP A 75 -28.20 -2.82 -34.33
C ASP A 75 -29.03 -3.91 -33.62
N ASN A 76 -29.88 -4.61 -34.38
CA ASN A 76 -30.73 -5.70 -33.88
C ASN A 76 -31.50 -5.39 -32.58
N SER A 77 -32.09 -4.20 -32.50
CA SER A 77 -32.76 -3.69 -31.30
C SER A 77 -33.89 -4.57 -30.72
N GLY A 78 -34.33 -5.62 -31.41
CA GLY A 78 -35.31 -6.60 -30.92
C GLY A 78 -34.80 -7.54 -29.82
N GLN A 79 -33.50 -7.87 -29.79
CA GLN A 79 -32.88 -8.74 -28.77
C GLN A 79 -31.43 -8.32 -28.52
N LEU A 80 -31.20 -7.54 -27.46
CA LEU A 80 -29.85 -7.20 -27.02
C LEU A 80 -29.17 -8.45 -26.42
N PRO A 81 -27.94 -8.79 -26.85
CA PRO A 81 -27.16 -9.83 -26.19
C PRO A 81 -27.01 -9.53 -24.70
N ARG A 82 -27.27 -10.54 -23.86
CA ARG A 82 -27.12 -10.43 -22.41
C ARG A 82 -26.34 -11.60 -21.84
N ALA A 83 -25.51 -11.33 -20.84
CA ALA A 83 -24.75 -12.32 -20.09
C ALA A 83 -24.97 -12.12 -18.59
N ARG A 84 -25.12 -13.23 -17.85
CA ARG A 84 -25.18 -13.22 -16.39
C ARG A 84 -23.77 -13.04 -15.83
N VAL A 85 -23.55 -12.02 -15.00
CA VAL A 85 -22.24 -11.72 -14.41
C VAL A 85 -22.15 -12.26 -12.99
N ALA A 86 -23.17 -11.98 -12.16
CA ALA A 86 -23.19 -12.40 -10.77
C ALA A 86 -24.62 -12.67 -10.28
N ASP A 87 -24.73 -13.60 -9.33
CA ASP A 87 -25.94 -14.07 -8.68
C ASP A 87 -25.81 -13.98 -7.16
N ASP A 88 -26.96 -13.90 -6.48
CA ASP A 88 -27.09 -13.85 -5.01
C ASP A 88 -26.22 -12.77 -4.35
N VAL A 89 -26.03 -11.64 -5.03
CA VAL A 89 -25.19 -10.53 -4.59
C VAL A 89 -25.83 -9.80 -3.41
N ILE A 90 -25.07 -9.61 -2.34
CA ILE A 90 -25.50 -8.82 -1.17
C ILE A 90 -24.74 -7.50 -1.03
N TRP A 91 -23.56 -7.41 -1.63
CA TRP A 91 -22.77 -6.19 -1.69
C TRP A 91 -21.99 -6.16 -3.01
N ALA A 92 -21.86 -4.99 -3.62
CA ALA A 92 -20.99 -4.79 -4.78
C ALA A 92 -20.33 -3.40 -4.79
N GLN A 93 -19.09 -3.33 -5.26
CA GLN A 93 -18.36 -2.11 -5.53
C GLN A 93 -17.85 -2.08 -6.97
N TRP A 94 -18.10 -0.94 -7.62
CA TRP A 94 -17.55 -0.65 -8.94
C TRP A 94 -16.25 0.12 -8.82
N ASP A 95 -15.20 -0.37 -9.47
CA ASP A 95 -13.98 0.36 -9.70
C ASP A 95 -13.97 0.91 -11.13
N MET A 96 -14.17 2.23 -11.23
CA MET A 96 -14.28 2.93 -12.50
C MET A 96 -12.96 2.96 -13.28
N MET A 97 -11.81 2.99 -12.61
CA MET A 97 -10.52 3.23 -13.27
C MET A 97 -10.04 2.00 -14.01
N GLU A 98 -10.09 0.84 -13.35
CA GLU A 98 -9.61 -0.43 -13.91
C GLU A 98 -10.76 -1.30 -14.43
N GLN A 99 -12.01 -0.81 -14.39
CA GLN A 99 -13.23 -1.53 -14.78
C GLN A 99 -13.36 -2.90 -14.11
N ARG A 100 -13.37 -2.89 -12.78
CA ARG A 100 -13.47 -4.10 -11.94
C ARG A 100 -14.73 -4.07 -11.10
N LEU A 101 -15.39 -5.22 -11.02
CA LEU A 101 -16.54 -5.43 -10.15
C LEU A 101 -16.14 -6.34 -8.99
N PHE A 102 -16.06 -5.77 -7.80
CA PHE A 102 -15.96 -6.53 -6.57
C PHE A 102 -17.36 -6.78 -6.03
N TYR A 103 -17.67 -8.00 -5.64
CA TYR A 103 -18.97 -8.33 -5.08
C TYR A 103 -18.90 -9.44 -4.05
N ILE A 104 -19.85 -9.48 -3.14
CA ILE A 104 -19.93 -10.49 -2.08
C ILE A 104 -21.18 -11.33 -2.27
N VAL A 105 -20.99 -12.65 -2.13
CA VAL A 105 -22.05 -13.67 -2.11
C VAL A 105 -22.02 -14.39 -0.76
N PRO A 106 -23.17 -14.57 -0.09
CA PRO A 106 -23.24 -15.37 1.13
C PRO A 106 -23.15 -16.86 0.78
N LYS A 107 -22.18 -17.57 1.36
CA LYS A 107 -21.99 -19.01 1.18
C LYS A 107 -21.75 -19.69 2.52
N ASP A 108 -22.62 -20.63 2.89
CA ASP A 108 -22.43 -21.50 4.06
C ASP A 108 -22.01 -20.76 5.35
N SER A 109 -22.73 -19.68 5.70
CA SER A 109 -22.49 -18.76 6.84
C SER A 109 -21.27 -17.83 6.77
N LYS A 110 -20.46 -17.90 5.70
CA LYS A 110 -19.35 -16.96 5.44
C LYS A 110 -19.63 -16.10 4.21
N ALA A 111 -19.05 -14.90 4.19
CA ALA A 111 -19.09 -14.03 3.03
C ALA A 111 -17.95 -14.40 2.07
N THR A 112 -18.24 -14.62 0.79
CA THR A 112 -17.21 -14.81 -0.23
C THR A 112 -17.12 -13.56 -1.10
N LEU A 113 -15.97 -12.89 -1.07
CA LEU A 113 -15.63 -11.81 -1.98
C LEU A 113 -15.17 -12.39 -3.32
N LYS A 114 -15.76 -11.91 -4.40
CA LYS A 114 -15.39 -12.23 -5.76
C LYS A 114 -15.02 -10.97 -6.53
N CYS A 115 -14.16 -11.10 -7.53
CA CYS A 115 -13.86 -10.03 -8.47
C CYS A 115 -14.02 -10.49 -9.91
N VAL A 116 -14.76 -9.70 -10.69
CA VAL A 116 -14.82 -9.82 -12.15
C VAL A 116 -14.06 -8.65 -12.77
N GLN A 117 -13.12 -8.98 -13.66
CA GLN A 117 -12.40 -8.01 -14.48
C GLN A 117 -13.09 -7.87 -15.83
N PHE A 118 -13.41 -6.64 -16.23
CA PHE A 118 -13.87 -6.33 -17.57
C PHE A 118 -12.70 -5.87 -18.43
N TYR A 119 -12.59 -6.42 -19.63
CA TYR A 119 -11.52 -6.08 -20.56
C TYR A 119 -12.07 -5.32 -21.78
N PRO A 120 -11.24 -4.47 -22.41
CA PRO A 120 -11.65 -3.74 -23.62
C PRO A 120 -11.86 -4.64 -24.85
N ASP A 121 -11.31 -5.85 -24.84
CA ASP A 121 -11.48 -6.88 -25.87
C ASP A 121 -12.79 -7.66 -25.72
N GLU A 122 -13.72 -7.10 -24.95
CA GLU A 122 -15.09 -7.53 -24.96
C GLU A 122 -15.40 -8.83 -24.18
N ASN A 123 -14.47 -9.30 -23.34
CA ASN A 123 -14.74 -10.38 -22.38
C ASN A 123 -14.67 -9.90 -20.93
N PHE A 124 -15.36 -10.61 -20.05
CA PHE A 124 -15.18 -10.48 -18.61
C PHE A 124 -14.83 -11.86 -18.04
N ASN A 125 -13.91 -11.87 -17.08
CA ASN A 125 -13.49 -13.09 -16.41
C ASN A 125 -13.65 -12.92 -14.90
N SER A 126 -14.13 -13.97 -14.24
CA SER A 126 -13.96 -14.11 -12.79
C SER A 126 -12.46 -14.35 -12.53
N ILE A 127 -11.85 -13.47 -11.74
CA ILE A 127 -10.39 -13.49 -11.51
C ILE A 127 -10.07 -13.93 -10.09
N LEU A 128 -10.86 -13.50 -9.11
CA LEU A 128 -10.54 -13.63 -7.69
C LEU A 128 -11.71 -14.23 -6.91
N GLU A 129 -11.42 -15.17 -6.02
CA GLU A 129 -12.31 -15.63 -4.96
C GLU A 129 -11.58 -15.58 -3.60
N SER A 130 -12.22 -15.01 -2.58
CA SER A 130 -11.66 -14.91 -1.23
C SER A 130 -12.75 -15.08 -0.18
N HIS A 131 -12.48 -15.85 0.87
CA HIS A 131 -13.40 -16.02 1.99
C HIS A 131 -13.13 -14.93 3.03
N LEU A 132 -14.19 -14.19 3.36
CA LEU A 132 -14.17 -13.17 4.41
C LEU A 132 -14.92 -13.70 5.62
N ASP A 133 -14.26 -13.64 6.78
CA ASP A 133 -14.89 -13.89 8.07
C ASP A 133 -15.65 -12.64 8.55
N ILE A 134 -16.62 -12.20 7.74
CA ILE A 134 -17.50 -11.06 8.01
C ILE A 134 -18.94 -11.58 8.05
N SER A 135 -19.65 -11.28 9.13
CA SER A 135 -21.09 -11.54 9.21
C SER A 135 -21.85 -10.38 8.55
N ILE A 136 -22.40 -10.62 7.37
CA ILE A 136 -23.29 -9.67 6.69
C ILE A 136 -24.71 -10.12 6.98
N THR A 137 -25.33 -9.50 7.99
CA THR A 137 -26.72 -9.77 8.39
C THR A 137 -27.73 -9.03 7.54
N ASP A 138 -27.27 -8.12 6.67
CA ASP A 138 -28.15 -7.23 5.93
C ASP A 138 -28.79 -7.96 4.73
N THR A 139 -30.11 -7.90 4.67
CA THR A 139 -30.89 -8.58 3.63
C THR A 139 -30.91 -7.79 2.32
N GLN A 140 -30.55 -6.50 2.36
CA GLN A 140 -30.60 -5.59 1.22
C GLN A 140 -29.26 -5.53 0.47
N LEU A 141 -29.34 -5.42 -0.85
CA LEU A 141 -28.18 -5.25 -1.73
C LEU A 141 -27.55 -3.87 -1.49
N LYS A 142 -26.29 -3.84 -1.06
CA LYS A 142 -25.52 -2.59 -0.90
C LYS A 142 -24.61 -2.36 -2.11
N LEU A 143 -24.72 -1.17 -2.71
CA LEU A 143 -23.93 -0.78 -3.88
C LEU A 143 -23.00 0.39 -3.53
N VAL A 144 -21.73 0.24 -3.89
CA VAL A 144 -20.66 1.22 -3.65
C VAL A 144 -20.11 1.67 -5.01
N ASN A 145 -20.00 2.98 -5.22
CA ASN A 145 -19.48 3.60 -6.45
C ASN A 145 -20.29 3.31 -7.74
N PHE A 146 -21.59 3.02 -7.60
CA PHE A 146 -22.56 2.92 -8.71
C PHE A 146 -23.39 4.21 -8.90
N GLY A 147 -22.83 5.36 -8.53
CA GLY A 147 -23.53 6.65 -8.55
C GLY A 147 -24.41 6.93 -7.32
N TYR A 148 -25.18 8.02 -7.37
CA TYR A 148 -26.03 8.49 -6.27
C TYR A 148 -27.33 7.69 -6.15
N ASP A 149 -27.69 7.30 -4.93
CA ASP A 149 -28.88 6.52 -4.62
C ASP A 149 -29.90 7.37 -3.84
N HIS A 150 -30.98 7.80 -4.50
CA HIS A 150 -32.05 8.57 -3.86
C HIS A 150 -32.84 7.74 -2.80
N CYS A 151 -32.81 6.41 -2.86
CA CYS A 151 -33.54 5.53 -1.95
C CYS A 151 -32.80 5.25 -0.64
N GLN A 152 -31.47 5.38 -0.59
CA GLN A 152 -30.70 5.17 0.64
C GLN A 152 -30.90 6.29 1.69
N ASP A 153 -31.21 7.51 1.25
CA ASP A 153 -31.25 8.69 2.13
C ASP A 153 -32.50 8.83 3.00
N LYS A 154 -33.51 7.95 2.84
CA LYS A 154 -34.79 8.12 3.56
C LYS A 154 -34.96 7.27 4.82
N ASP A 155 -34.22 6.17 5.03
CA ASP A 155 -34.55 5.27 6.17
C ASP A 155 -33.46 4.39 6.82
N VAL A 156 -32.14 4.48 6.50
CA VAL A 156 -31.15 3.56 7.13
C VAL A 156 -29.87 4.27 7.59
N ALA A 157 -30.01 5.21 8.53
CA ALA A 157 -28.88 5.89 9.15
C ALA A 157 -28.22 5.12 10.33
N SER A 158 -28.42 3.80 10.51
CA SER A 158 -27.91 3.18 11.76
C SER A 158 -27.53 1.69 11.81
N LYS A 159 -27.58 0.91 10.72
CA LYS A 159 -27.34 -0.56 10.86
C LYS A 159 -26.50 -1.27 9.79
N SER A 160 -26.11 -0.62 8.70
CA SER A 160 -25.36 -1.32 7.64
C SER A 160 -23.85 -1.28 7.87
N LEU A 161 -23.17 -2.38 7.57
CA LEU A 161 -21.70 -2.51 7.56
C LEU A 161 -21.11 -1.54 6.51
N ASN A 162 -20.23 -0.61 6.92
CA ASN A 162 -19.42 0.12 5.94
C ASN A 162 -18.36 -0.82 5.40
N LEU A 163 -18.32 -1.07 4.09
CA LEU A 163 -17.35 -1.98 3.47
C LEU A 163 -16.84 -1.37 2.17
N GLN A 164 -15.52 -1.32 2.01
CA GLN A 164 -14.85 -0.81 0.81
C GLN A 164 -13.64 -1.68 0.46
N VAL A 165 -13.41 -1.87 -0.83
CA VAL A 165 -12.25 -2.60 -1.36
C VAL A 165 -11.29 -1.60 -1.98
N PHE A 166 -10.01 -1.70 -1.62
CA PHE A 166 -8.96 -0.87 -2.20
C PHE A 166 -7.87 -1.72 -2.83
N THR A 167 -7.32 -1.18 -3.91
CA THR A 167 -6.20 -1.75 -4.64
C THR A 167 -5.14 -0.68 -4.84
N ASN A 168 -3.87 -1.09 -4.91
CA ASN A 168 -2.78 -0.19 -5.26
C ASN A 168 -1.92 -0.73 -6.42
N LYS A 169 -1.04 0.13 -6.94
CA LYS A 169 -0.17 -0.21 -8.08
C LYS A 169 0.89 -1.26 -7.76
N ALA A 170 1.17 -1.51 -6.49
CA ALA A 170 2.12 -2.52 -6.01
C ALA A 170 1.49 -3.93 -5.86
N GLY A 171 0.23 -4.11 -6.28
CA GLY A 171 -0.47 -5.40 -6.11
C GLY A 171 -0.99 -5.62 -4.70
N GLY A 172 -1.17 -4.55 -3.93
CA GLY A 172 -1.87 -4.54 -2.65
C GLY A 172 -3.38 -4.62 -2.89
N LEU A 173 -4.04 -5.50 -2.14
CA LEU A 173 -5.49 -5.65 -2.10
C LEU A 173 -5.93 -5.66 -0.65
N CYS A 174 -6.81 -4.73 -0.29
CA CYS A 174 -7.33 -4.57 1.06
C CYS A 174 -8.86 -4.46 1.07
N VAL A 175 -9.50 -5.08 2.07
CA VAL A 175 -10.93 -4.88 2.36
C VAL A 175 -11.03 -4.15 3.68
N CYS A 176 -11.59 -2.95 3.67
CA CYS A 176 -11.82 -2.16 4.87
C CYS A 176 -13.28 -2.32 5.27
N CYS A 177 -13.53 -2.61 6.55
CA CYS A 177 -14.88 -2.65 7.06
C CYS A 177 -15.01 -1.97 8.42
N SER A 178 -16.14 -1.32 8.64
CA SER A 178 -16.53 -0.78 9.94
C SER A 178 -17.91 -1.34 10.28
N PRO A 179 -17.98 -2.36 11.15
CA PRO A 179 -19.26 -2.84 11.65
C PRO A 179 -19.93 -1.80 12.54
N ALA A 180 -21.25 -1.82 12.59
CA ALA A 180 -21.98 -0.99 13.54
C ALA A 180 -21.55 -1.37 14.97
N SER A 181 -20.97 -0.42 15.70
CA SER A 181 -20.51 -0.68 17.06
C SER A 181 -21.69 -0.97 17.98
N ALA A 182 -21.63 -2.10 18.69
CA ALA A 182 -22.58 -2.45 19.73
C ALA A 182 -22.31 -1.69 21.04
N ILE A 183 -21.08 -1.16 21.21
CA ILE A 183 -20.63 -0.49 22.43
C ILE A 183 -20.67 1.03 22.19
N PRO A 184 -21.38 1.82 23.02
CA PRO A 184 -21.64 3.24 22.73
C PRO A 184 -20.40 4.12 22.60
N ASP A 185 -19.33 3.79 23.35
CA ASP A 185 -18.12 4.61 23.56
C ASP A 185 -16.88 4.03 22.82
N GLU A 186 -17.06 3.00 22.00
CA GLU A 186 -15.98 2.38 21.23
C GLU A 186 -16.33 2.32 19.74
N ILE A 187 -15.33 2.59 18.90
CA ILE A 187 -15.41 2.45 17.45
C ILE A 187 -14.53 1.29 17.02
N MET A 188 -15.10 0.35 16.28
CA MET A 188 -14.37 -0.79 15.75
C MET A 188 -14.32 -0.71 14.21
N TYR A 189 -13.15 -0.98 13.66
CA TYR A 189 -12.98 -1.20 12.23
C TYR A 189 -11.88 -2.21 11.97
N SER A 190 -12.00 -2.93 10.86
CA SER A 190 -11.04 -3.95 10.46
C SER A 190 -10.55 -3.70 9.04
N ILE A 191 -9.26 -3.99 8.81
CA ILE A 191 -8.66 -3.99 7.49
C ILE A 191 -8.13 -5.39 7.21
N TYR A 192 -8.64 -6.03 6.16
CA TYR A 192 -8.19 -7.32 5.68
C TYR A 192 -7.13 -7.09 4.62
N PHE A 193 -5.87 -7.41 4.93
CA PHE A 193 -4.76 -7.32 4.00
C PHE A 193 -4.68 -8.63 3.21
N LEU A 194 -5.60 -8.80 2.23
CA LEU A 194 -5.72 -10.04 1.46
C LEU A 194 -4.42 -10.46 0.77
N HIS A 195 -3.62 -9.48 0.36
CA HIS A 195 -2.31 -9.68 -0.25
C HIS A 195 -1.19 -10.09 0.74
N LYS A 196 -1.44 -10.00 2.05
CA LYS A 196 -0.52 -10.43 3.14
C LYS A 196 -1.03 -11.62 3.95
N GLY A 197 -2.31 -11.97 3.84
CA GLY A 197 -2.88 -13.15 4.51
C GLY A 197 -3.23 -12.95 5.98
N TYR A 198 -3.45 -11.71 6.43
CA TYR A 198 -4.00 -11.43 7.76
C TYR A 198 -4.96 -10.24 7.71
N ASN A 199 -5.72 -10.04 8.78
CA ASN A 199 -6.47 -8.82 9.04
C ASN A 199 -5.92 -8.12 10.28
N LYS A 200 -6.24 -6.83 10.42
CA LYS A 200 -6.09 -6.10 11.68
C LYS A 200 -7.40 -5.47 12.06
N THR A 201 -7.83 -5.69 13.30
CA THR A 201 -9.02 -5.07 13.88
C THR A 201 -8.58 -4.06 14.92
N PHE A 202 -8.99 -2.82 14.72
CA PHE A 202 -8.71 -1.70 15.60
C PHE A 202 -9.95 -1.37 16.42
N THR A 203 -9.77 -1.26 17.73
CA THR A 203 -10.80 -0.74 18.64
C THR A 203 -10.32 0.57 19.23
N VAL A 204 -11.04 1.65 18.94
CA VAL A 204 -10.72 3.01 19.40
C VAL A 204 -11.69 3.40 20.50
N SER A 205 -11.16 3.69 21.69
CA SER A 205 -11.92 4.29 22.78
C SER A 205 -12.13 5.79 22.50
N LEU A 206 -13.39 6.24 22.51
CA LEU A 206 -13.71 7.65 22.33
C LEU A 206 -13.73 8.37 23.67
N GLU A 207 -13.12 9.56 23.73
CA GLU A 207 -13.27 10.44 24.89
C GLU A 207 -14.72 10.95 24.96
N ARG A 208 -15.32 10.91 26.16
CA ARG A 208 -16.72 11.33 26.38
C ARG A 208 -16.87 12.84 26.17
N THR A 209 -17.11 13.23 24.94
CA THR A 209 -17.53 14.59 24.59
C THR A 209 -18.60 14.52 23.52
N GLU A 210 -19.75 15.11 23.87
CA GLU A 210 -20.96 15.42 23.08
C GLU A 210 -21.54 14.34 22.14
N SER A 211 -22.86 14.35 22.00
CA SER A 211 -23.61 13.36 21.22
C SER A 211 -23.31 13.48 19.72
N HIS A 212 -22.26 12.81 19.25
CA HIS A 212 -21.92 12.77 17.83
C HIS A 212 -22.93 11.93 17.06
N GLN A 213 -23.50 12.53 16.01
CA GLN A 213 -24.53 11.91 15.16
C GLN A 213 -23.95 10.88 14.18
N LEU A 214 -22.65 10.94 13.88
CA LEU A 214 -21.97 10.06 12.93
C LEU A 214 -21.07 9.08 13.70
N LYS A 215 -21.33 7.78 13.55
CA LYS A 215 -20.51 6.69 14.11
C LYS A 215 -19.84 5.82 13.04
N GLU A 216 -19.92 6.22 11.78
CA GLU A 216 -19.39 5.46 10.65
C GLU A 216 -17.99 5.96 10.29
N VAL A 217 -17.01 5.06 10.33
CA VAL A 217 -15.64 5.36 9.91
C VAL A 217 -15.62 5.44 8.39
N ALA A 218 -15.16 6.56 7.84
CA ALA A 218 -14.90 6.72 6.42
C ALA A 218 -13.52 6.17 6.08
N PHE A 219 -13.43 5.41 5.00
CA PHE A 219 -12.16 4.93 4.48
C PHE A 219 -11.79 5.70 3.21
N MET A 220 -10.51 6.04 3.04
CA MET A 220 -9.98 6.67 1.83
C MET A 220 -8.70 5.97 1.38
N ASN A 221 -8.57 5.75 0.08
CA ASN A 221 -7.38 5.18 -0.53
C ASN A 221 -6.38 6.28 -0.92
N LEU A 222 -5.20 6.28 -0.29
CA LEU A 222 -4.09 7.19 -0.57
C LEU A 222 -2.88 6.43 -1.15
N ASP A 223 -3.13 5.39 -1.96
CA ASP A 223 -2.16 4.52 -2.63
C ASP A 223 -1.36 3.62 -1.66
N TYR A 224 -0.33 4.14 -0.98
CA TYR A 224 0.44 3.40 0.02
C TYR A 224 -0.20 3.41 1.42
N TYR A 225 -1.16 4.30 1.63
CA TYR A 225 -1.88 4.43 2.88
C TYR A 225 -3.37 4.26 2.67
N VAL A 226 -4.02 3.67 3.68
CA VAL A 226 -5.47 3.76 3.84
C VAL A 226 -5.74 4.67 5.03
N ALA A 227 -6.52 5.72 4.82
CA ALA A 227 -6.98 6.58 5.90
C ALA A 227 -8.31 6.04 6.44
N ALA A 228 -8.34 5.64 7.71
CA ALA A 228 -9.57 5.42 8.47
C ALA A 228 -9.87 6.69 9.27
N TYR A 229 -10.92 7.41 8.88
CA TYR A 229 -11.25 8.73 9.39
C TYR A 229 -12.65 8.76 9.98
N LEU A 230 -12.75 9.20 11.23
CA LEU A 230 -14.02 9.54 11.85
C LEU A 230 -14.04 11.06 12.08
N PRO A 231 -14.85 11.82 11.31
CA PRO A 231 -14.83 13.28 11.35
C PRO A 231 -14.95 13.86 12.77
N GLY A 232 -13.97 14.68 13.16
CA GLY A 232 -13.92 15.34 14.46
C GLY A 232 -13.46 14.45 15.63
N GLN A 233 -13.07 13.19 15.38
CA GLN A 233 -12.65 12.25 16.41
C GLN A 233 -11.20 11.80 16.22
N PHE A 234 -10.94 11.05 15.15
CA PHE A 234 -9.62 10.51 14.87
C PHE A 234 -9.35 10.34 13.37
N LEU A 235 -8.06 10.33 13.03
CA LEU A 235 -7.54 9.99 11.72
C LEU A 235 -6.45 8.94 11.90
N HIS A 236 -6.63 7.76 11.32
CA HIS A 236 -5.61 6.71 11.29
C HIS A 236 -5.11 6.51 9.86
N LEU A 237 -3.85 6.86 9.60
CA LEU A 237 -3.16 6.56 8.36
C LEU A 237 -2.44 5.21 8.50
N LEU A 238 -2.99 4.17 7.87
CA LEU A 238 -2.47 2.81 7.91
C LEU A 238 -1.65 2.51 6.67
N ASN A 239 -0.37 2.18 6.86
CA ASN A 239 0.49 1.78 5.75
C ASN A 239 0.09 0.38 5.27
N ILE A 240 -0.29 0.26 4.00
CA ILE A 240 -0.75 -1.02 3.44
C ILE A 240 0.36 -1.84 2.78
N GLN A 241 1.55 -1.28 2.58
CA GLN A 241 2.70 -1.99 2.04
C GLN A 241 3.39 -2.83 3.13
N HIS A 242 3.47 -2.28 4.33
CA HIS A 242 4.07 -2.90 5.51
C HIS A 242 3.12 -2.89 6.70
N PRO A 243 1.97 -3.58 6.63
CA PRO A 243 0.95 -3.48 7.66
C PRO A 243 1.36 -4.16 8.98
N ASP A 244 2.37 -5.03 8.96
CA ASP A 244 2.92 -5.68 10.15
C ASP A 244 3.59 -4.67 11.09
N LEU A 245 4.16 -3.60 10.54
CA LEU A 245 4.91 -2.62 11.28
C LEU A 245 4.03 -1.45 11.72
N LEU A 246 3.56 -1.50 12.96
CA LEU A 246 2.73 -0.43 13.53
C LEU A 246 3.46 0.92 13.62
N CYS A 247 4.81 0.94 13.63
CA CYS A 247 5.60 2.18 13.54
C CYS A 247 5.36 3.00 12.28
N TYR A 248 4.74 2.42 11.26
CA TYR A 248 4.38 3.12 10.02
C TYR A 248 2.97 3.70 10.04
N SER A 249 2.19 3.38 11.06
CA SER A 249 0.78 3.79 11.11
C SER A 249 0.64 5.01 12.01
N LEU A 250 0.21 6.13 11.42
CA LEU A 250 0.06 7.40 12.13
C LEU A 250 -1.37 7.54 12.64
N PHE A 251 -1.55 7.62 13.95
CA PHE A 251 -2.85 7.81 14.59
C PHE A 251 -2.93 9.19 15.24
N LEU A 252 -3.90 10.00 14.80
CA LEU A 252 -4.14 11.36 15.23
C LEU A 252 -5.52 11.45 15.88
N THR A 253 -5.64 12.31 16.89
CA THR A 253 -6.89 12.61 17.62
C THR A 253 -7.05 14.10 17.83
N GLY A 254 -8.26 14.55 18.18
CA GLY A 254 -8.51 15.95 18.51
C GLY A 254 -8.33 16.89 17.32
N GLU A 255 -7.64 18.02 17.53
CA GLU A 255 -7.37 19.01 16.47
C GLU A 255 -6.47 18.45 15.37
N ASP A 256 -5.48 17.63 15.72
CA ASP A 256 -4.52 17.05 14.75
C ASP A 256 -5.19 16.05 13.80
N ALA A 257 -6.34 15.49 14.17
CA ALA A 257 -7.12 14.60 13.32
C ALA A 257 -8.00 15.33 12.29
N ARG A 258 -8.15 16.65 12.40
CA ARG A 258 -9.12 17.39 11.58
C ARG A 258 -8.66 17.51 10.13
N ILE A 259 -9.57 17.20 9.21
CA ILE A 259 -9.43 17.53 7.79
C ILE A 259 -10.31 18.75 7.52
N ASP A 260 -9.69 19.91 7.27
CA ASP A 260 -10.29 21.25 7.17
C ASP A 260 -11.74 21.29 6.68
N GLU A 261 -11.98 21.09 5.37
CA GLU A 261 -13.30 21.24 4.76
C GLU A 261 -14.26 20.05 5.02
N LEU A 262 -13.77 18.97 5.65
CA LEU A 262 -14.51 17.71 5.84
C LEU A 262 -14.95 17.51 7.30
N GLN A 263 -15.13 18.60 8.03
CA GLN A 263 -15.60 18.58 9.41
C GLN A 263 -17.11 18.28 9.46
N ASN A 264 -17.50 17.23 10.20
CA ASN A 264 -18.90 16.79 10.36
C ASN A 264 -19.62 16.37 9.07
N CYS A 265 -18.89 15.91 8.05
CA CYS A 265 -19.46 15.46 6.78
C CYS A 265 -19.63 13.94 6.69
N CYS A 266 -20.59 13.48 5.88
CA CYS A 266 -20.65 12.08 5.47
C CYS A 266 -19.76 11.92 4.24
N ILE A 267 -18.68 11.16 4.38
CA ILE A 267 -17.62 11.06 3.36
C ILE A 267 -17.71 9.70 2.68
N ARG A 268 -17.67 9.70 1.34
CA ARG A 268 -17.55 8.49 0.52
C ARG A 268 -16.30 8.55 -0.36
N SER A 269 -15.51 7.48 -0.37
CA SER A 269 -14.35 7.33 -1.27
C SER A 269 -14.79 6.70 -2.58
N LEU A 270 -14.76 7.48 -3.67
CA LEU A 270 -15.17 7.03 -5.00
C LEU A 270 -14.01 6.52 -5.84
N LEU A 271 -12.87 7.16 -5.70
CA LEU A 271 -11.67 6.97 -6.51
C LEU A 271 -10.45 7.06 -5.59
N MET A 272 -9.30 6.58 -6.08
CA MET A 272 -8.02 6.80 -5.41
C MET A 272 -7.81 8.31 -5.18
N SER A 273 -7.47 8.68 -3.95
CA SER A 273 -7.21 10.05 -3.54
C SER A 273 -8.39 11.02 -3.76
N ALA A 274 -9.64 10.52 -3.75
CA ALA A 274 -10.82 11.37 -3.89
C ALA A 274 -11.90 11.06 -2.85
N ALA A 275 -12.43 12.11 -2.22
CA ALA A 275 -13.49 12.06 -1.23
C ALA A 275 -14.69 12.89 -1.68
N LEU A 276 -15.90 12.32 -1.63
CA LEU A 276 -17.16 13.04 -1.82
C LEU A 276 -17.76 13.38 -0.47
N ASP A 277 -18.02 14.66 -0.24
CA ASP A 277 -18.92 15.10 0.81
C ASP A 277 -20.36 14.94 0.32
N CYS A 278 -21.07 13.97 0.89
CA CYS A 278 -22.45 13.67 0.51
C CYS A 278 -23.43 14.79 0.87
N ARG A 279 -23.10 15.68 1.83
CA ARG A 279 -23.98 16.78 2.22
C ARG A 279 -23.93 17.94 1.25
N THR A 280 -22.73 18.30 0.79
CA THR A 280 -22.53 19.42 -0.13
C THR A 280 -22.52 19.00 -1.59
N GLY A 281 -22.34 17.71 -1.87
CA GLY A 281 -22.14 17.18 -3.22
C GLY A 281 -20.78 17.56 -3.83
N ARG A 282 -19.83 18.05 -3.01
CA ARG A 282 -18.49 18.45 -3.47
C ARG A 282 -17.53 17.28 -3.42
N MET A 283 -16.73 17.16 -4.47
CA MET A 283 -15.63 16.21 -4.54
C MET A 283 -14.31 16.90 -4.24
N TYR A 284 -13.49 16.26 -3.41
CA TYR A 284 -12.21 16.73 -2.95
C TYR A 284 -11.11 15.78 -3.39
N ALA A 285 -10.00 16.33 -3.88
CA ALA A 285 -8.75 15.58 -4.00
C ALA A 285 -8.07 15.55 -2.64
N VAL A 286 -7.76 14.36 -2.13
CA VAL A 286 -7.15 14.15 -0.82
C VAL A 286 -5.72 13.67 -1.01
N SER A 287 -4.78 14.33 -0.35
CA SER A 287 -3.37 13.96 -0.37
C SER A 287 -2.72 14.26 0.97
N ILE A 288 -1.62 13.56 1.27
CA ILE A 288 -0.81 13.86 2.45
C ILE A 288 0.07 15.07 2.09
N SER A 289 0.03 16.12 2.92
CA SER A 289 0.83 17.31 2.72
C SER A 289 2.21 17.16 3.35
N ALA A 290 3.27 17.32 2.57
CA ALA A 290 4.65 17.25 3.06
C ALA A 290 4.94 18.34 4.10
N SER A 291 4.45 19.56 3.90
CA SER A 291 4.67 20.67 4.84
C SER A 291 3.93 20.44 6.16
N ALA A 292 2.69 19.97 6.12
CA ALA A 292 1.93 19.65 7.33
C ALA A 292 2.59 18.50 8.11
N LEU A 293 3.07 17.47 7.40
CA LEU A 293 3.77 16.34 8.00
C LEU A 293 5.08 16.75 8.68
N LEU A 294 5.86 17.65 8.06
CA LEU A 294 7.08 18.20 8.66
C LEU A 294 6.79 19.06 9.88
N CYS A 295 5.79 19.95 9.82
CA CYS A 295 5.36 20.73 10.97
C CYS A 295 4.91 19.82 12.12
N PHE A 296 4.19 18.74 11.80
CA PHE A 296 3.77 17.75 12.78
C PHE A 296 4.96 16.98 13.38
N LEU A 297 5.92 16.55 12.56
CA LEU A 297 7.16 15.90 13.01
C LEU A 297 7.93 16.79 13.99
N GLN A 298 8.00 18.10 13.72
CA GLN A 298 8.65 19.10 14.57
C GLN A 298 7.87 19.36 15.88
N GLY A 299 6.53 19.36 15.82
CA GLY A 299 5.68 19.73 16.96
C GLY A 299 5.30 18.58 17.90
N SER A 300 5.27 17.34 17.40
CA SER A 300 4.84 16.18 18.18
C SER A 300 5.78 15.91 19.35
N GLN A 301 5.20 15.47 20.47
CA GLN A 301 5.93 15.09 21.70
C GLN A 301 6.03 13.57 21.89
N GLN A 302 5.34 12.79 21.05
CA GLN A 302 5.31 11.33 21.18
C GLN A 302 6.22 10.69 20.14
N ASP A 303 7.12 9.82 20.59
CA ASP A 303 8.04 9.12 19.69
C ASP A 303 7.31 8.26 18.66
N SER A 304 6.17 7.65 19.02
CA SER A 304 5.33 6.88 18.11
C SER A 304 4.84 7.71 16.92
N GLN A 305 4.39 8.93 17.20
CA GLN A 305 3.90 9.87 16.20
C GLN A 305 5.05 10.42 15.35
N ARG A 306 6.19 10.77 15.96
CA ARG A 306 7.39 11.21 15.23
C ARG A 306 7.90 10.13 14.29
N LEU A 307 7.99 8.90 14.76
CA LEU A 307 8.45 7.76 13.97
C LEU A 307 7.52 7.49 12.78
N ALA A 308 6.22 7.44 13.01
CA ALA A 308 5.24 7.24 11.94
C ALA A 308 5.25 8.40 10.93
N ALA A 309 5.38 9.64 11.40
CA ALA A 309 5.50 10.81 10.53
C ALA A 309 6.79 10.79 9.70
N LEU A 310 7.92 10.41 10.31
CA LEU A 310 9.21 10.25 9.64
C LEU A 310 9.10 9.17 8.55
N HIS A 311 8.60 7.98 8.88
CA HIS A 311 8.41 6.91 7.89
C HIS A 311 7.43 7.29 6.77
N CYS A 312 6.36 8.01 7.10
CA CYS A 312 5.45 8.56 6.10
C CYS A 312 6.20 9.53 5.17
N ALA A 313 7.02 10.43 5.71
CA ALA A 313 7.78 11.40 4.93
C ALA A 313 8.78 10.72 3.97
N LEU A 314 9.48 9.69 4.47
CA LEU A 314 10.54 9.00 3.73
C LEU A 314 9.97 8.07 2.64
N LEU A 315 8.90 7.33 2.93
CA LEU A 315 8.33 6.36 2.00
C LEU A 315 7.32 6.97 1.02
N TYR A 316 6.45 7.86 1.51
CA TYR A 316 5.34 8.36 0.69
C TYR A 316 5.81 9.35 -0.37
N PHE A 317 6.71 10.27 0.00
CA PHE A 317 7.17 11.32 -0.91
C PHE A 317 8.39 10.92 -1.75
N GLN A 318 8.98 9.73 -1.52
CA GLN A 318 10.18 9.26 -2.22
C GLN A 318 11.35 10.27 -2.16
N LEU A 319 11.44 11.03 -1.06
CA LEU A 319 12.55 11.96 -0.71
C LEU A 319 13.00 12.92 -1.85
N PRO A 320 12.23 13.97 -2.19
CA PRO A 320 12.77 15.10 -2.94
C PRO A 320 13.94 15.73 -2.14
N GLU A 321 14.98 16.22 -2.83
CA GLU A 321 16.20 16.77 -2.20
C GLU A 321 15.91 17.81 -1.10
N ASP A 322 14.91 18.67 -1.33
CA ASP A 322 14.48 19.69 -0.37
C ASP A 322 13.90 19.11 0.92
N LEU A 323 13.16 18.00 0.81
CA LEU A 323 12.55 17.32 1.96
C LEU A 323 13.61 16.58 2.76
N GLN A 324 14.55 15.93 2.08
CA GLN A 324 15.68 15.24 2.71
C GLN A 324 16.50 16.21 3.57
N THR A 325 16.84 17.39 3.02
CA THR A 325 17.60 18.43 3.73
C THR A 325 16.86 18.93 4.97
N GLN A 326 15.54 19.13 4.89
CA GLN A 326 14.73 19.57 6.03
C GLN A 326 14.65 18.50 7.14
N ILE A 327 14.58 17.23 6.77
CA ILE A 327 14.61 16.12 7.74
C ILE A 327 15.98 16.02 8.39
N ILE A 328 17.08 16.13 7.64
CA ILE A 328 18.44 16.16 8.19
C ILE A 328 18.62 17.30 9.18
N TRP A 329 18.14 18.49 8.83
CA TRP A 329 18.19 19.64 9.73
C TRP A 329 17.40 19.37 11.02
N TRP A 330 16.18 18.84 10.91
CA TRP A 330 15.38 18.44 12.08
C TRP A 330 16.10 17.39 12.94
N LEU A 331 16.70 16.37 12.35
CA LEU A 331 17.46 15.34 13.06
C LEU A 331 18.58 15.98 13.88
N SER A 332 19.34 16.90 13.28
CA SER A 332 20.47 17.57 13.93
C SER A 332 20.06 18.36 15.18
N GLU A 333 18.88 18.97 15.16
CA GLU A 333 18.36 19.75 16.29
C GLU A 333 17.67 18.89 17.36
N ASN A 334 17.21 17.67 17.02
CA ASN A 334 16.29 16.89 17.86
C ASN A 334 16.86 15.54 18.36
N LEU A 335 18.15 15.28 18.22
CA LEU A 335 18.80 14.01 18.61
C LEU A 335 18.50 13.56 20.05
N SER A 336 18.34 14.50 20.98
CA SER A 336 18.09 14.19 22.40
C SER A 336 16.61 14.03 22.76
N THR A 337 15.70 14.30 21.82
CA THR A 337 14.26 14.37 22.09
C THR A 337 13.53 13.05 21.82
N CYS A 338 14.11 12.15 21.03
CA CYS A 338 13.58 10.81 20.78
C CYS A 338 14.13 9.84 21.82
N HIS A 339 13.25 9.10 22.51
CA HIS A 339 13.64 8.19 23.58
C HIS A 339 13.48 6.71 23.21
N SER A 340 12.51 6.37 22.35
CA SER A 340 12.20 4.99 21.99
C SER A 340 12.91 4.48 20.72
N PHE A 341 13.53 5.37 19.95
CA PHE A 341 14.24 5.02 18.71
C PHE A 341 15.36 5.99 18.39
N ASP A 342 16.30 5.55 17.55
CA ASP A 342 17.35 6.40 16.98
C ASP A 342 16.86 6.97 15.63
N PRO A 343 16.57 8.29 15.56
CA PRO A 343 15.99 8.88 14.36
C PRO A 343 17.01 8.99 13.22
N ILE A 344 18.32 9.03 13.50
CA ILE A 344 19.36 8.95 12.46
C ILE A 344 19.34 7.56 11.84
N GLN A 345 19.33 6.52 12.68
CA GLN A 345 19.34 5.15 12.20
C GLN A 345 18.11 4.85 11.32
N GLU A 346 16.92 5.30 11.72
CA GLU A 346 15.70 5.13 10.92
C GLU A 346 15.77 5.92 9.61
N PHE A 347 16.27 7.15 9.63
CA PHE A 347 16.44 7.94 8.42
C PHE A 347 17.37 7.25 7.41
N ILE A 348 18.51 6.74 7.87
CA ILE A 348 19.47 6.03 7.03
C ILE A 348 18.83 4.79 6.42
N ILE A 349 18.20 3.93 7.23
CA ILE A 349 17.61 2.67 6.76
C ILE A 349 16.50 2.92 5.74
N ALA A 350 15.57 3.84 6.04
CA ALA A 350 14.46 4.12 5.14
C ALA A 350 14.91 4.83 3.86
N SER A 351 15.89 5.74 3.93
CA SER A 351 16.44 6.39 2.73
C SER A 351 17.18 5.40 1.82
N LEU A 352 17.95 4.48 2.41
CA LEU A 352 18.58 3.38 1.67
C LEU A 352 17.55 2.47 1.02
N TYR A 353 16.52 2.08 1.77
CA TYR A 353 15.44 1.26 1.25
C TYR A 353 14.77 1.90 0.04
N CYS A 354 14.43 3.19 0.11
CA CYS A 354 13.82 3.94 -0.99
C CYS A 354 14.69 3.94 -2.25
N ARG A 355 16.00 4.20 -2.11
CA ARG A 355 16.92 4.22 -3.26
C ARG A 355 17.09 2.83 -3.88
N MET A 356 17.25 1.79 -3.06
CA MET A 356 17.61 0.45 -3.53
C MET A 356 16.41 -0.35 -4.08
N CYS A 357 15.22 -0.16 -3.54
CA CYS A 357 14.04 -0.95 -3.92
C CYS A 357 13.37 -0.48 -5.21
N ALA A 358 13.74 0.69 -5.74
CA ALA A 358 13.25 1.17 -7.03
C ALA A 358 13.73 0.29 -8.22
N GLU A 359 14.86 -0.40 -8.06
CA GLU A 359 15.60 -1.00 -9.17
C GLU A 359 15.44 -2.52 -9.31
N THR A 360 15.05 -3.23 -8.24
CA THR A 360 15.02 -4.70 -8.24
C THR A 360 13.83 -5.30 -7.52
N HIS A 361 13.12 -6.20 -8.20
CA HIS A 361 11.95 -6.91 -7.66
C HIS A 361 12.37 -7.86 -6.52
N ASN A 362 11.59 -7.89 -5.44
CA ASN A 362 11.80 -8.66 -4.20
C ASN A 362 12.91 -8.15 -3.27
N LEU A 363 13.66 -7.10 -3.64
CA LEU A 363 14.64 -6.50 -2.73
C LEU A 363 13.95 -5.86 -1.51
N ASP A 364 12.74 -5.36 -1.72
CA ASP A 364 11.81 -4.81 -0.73
C ASP A 364 11.48 -5.80 0.40
N LYS A 365 11.59 -7.10 0.14
CA LYS A 365 11.29 -8.17 1.10
C LYS A 365 12.51 -8.61 1.91
N LEU A 366 13.72 -8.29 1.45
CA LEU A 366 14.98 -8.78 2.02
C LEU A 366 15.75 -7.70 2.76
N LEU A 367 15.70 -6.47 2.27
CA LEU A 367 16.34 -5.35 2.97
C LEU A 367 15.50 -4.95 4.19
N PRO A 368 16.16 -4.59 5.31
CA PRO A 368 15.48 -3.95 6.41
C PRO A 368 15.03 -2.57 5.94
N TYR A 369 13.82 -2.20 6.35
CA TYR A 369 13.26 -0.88 6.07
C TYR A 369 12.98 -0.11 7.38
N THR A 370 13.11 -0.76 8.53
CA THR A 370 13.24 -0.15 9.86
C THR A 370 14.24 -0.94 10.70
N SER A 371 14.82 -0.33 11.72
CA SER A 371 15.54 -1.07 12.77
C SER A 371 14.60 -1.67 13.83
N LEU A 372 13.31 -1.31 13.79
CA LEU A 372 12.30 -1.57 14.82
C LEU A 372 11.29 -2.64 14.40
N LEU A 373 11.78 -3.78 13.91
CA LEU A 373 10.93 -4.86 13.38
C LEU A 373 9.89 -5.39 14.39
N ASP A 374 10.25 -5.43 15.68
CA ASP A 374 9.41 -5.94 16.76
C ASP A 374 8.75 -4.84 17.59
N TRP A 375 8.64 -3.61 17.06
CA TRP A 375 8.05 -2.52 17.82
C TRP A 375 6.53 -2.63 17.90
N ILE A 376 6.05 -3.00 19.09
CA ILE A 376 4.63 -3.16 19.42
C ILE A 376 3.99 -1.83 19.84
N GLY A 377 4.72 -0.71 19.73
CA GLY A 377 4.38 0.61 20.27
C GLY A 377 2.88 0.86 20.44
N SER A 378 2.41 0.90 21.69
CA SER A 378 0.99 1.07 21.99
C SER A 378 0.55 2.48 21.63
N ILE A 379 -0.43 2.61 20.73
CA ILE A 379 -1.11 3.88 20.48
C ILE A 379 -2.11 4.10 21.62
N PRO A 380 -2.03 5.19 22.39
CA PRO A 380 -2.95 5.45 23.49
C PRO A 380 -4.41 5.43 23.00
N GLY A 381 -5.27 4.71 23.72
CA GLY A 381 -6.71 4.62 23.41
C GLY A 381 -7.08 3.74 22.21
N VAL A 382 -6.11 3.04 21.61
CA VAL A 382 -6.32 2.13 20.47
C VAL A 382 -5.78 0.75 20.80
N SER A 383 -6.60 -0.28 20.66
CA SER A 383 -6.15 -1.67 20.67
C SER A 383 -6.18 -2.25 19.25
N CYS A 384 -5.21 -3.09 18.93
CA CYS A 384 -5.10 -3.76 17.63
C CYS A 384 -5.00 -5.27 17.85
N THR A 385 -5.88 -6.04 17.20
CA THR A 385 -5.76 -7.50 17.11
C THR A 385 -5.46 -7.89 15.67
N THR A 386 -4.62 -8.92 15.49
CA THR A 386 -4.23 -9.42 14.18
C THR A 386 -4.65 -10.88 14.07
N ASP A 387 -5.48 -11.22 13.09
CA ASP A 387 -5.88 -12.60 12.83
C ASP A 387 -5.42 -13.06 11.44
N ILE A 388 -4.93 -14.28 11.35
CA ILE A 388 -4.53 -14.90 10.08
C ILE A 388 -5.79 -15.26 9.30
N ILE A 389 -5.82 -14.92 8.01
CA ILE A 389 -6.94 -15.21 7.12
C ILE A 389 -6.52 -16.12 5.97
N SER A 390 -7.48 -16.75 5.32
CA SER A 390 -7.20 -17.54 4.12
C SER A 390 -6.77 -16.62 2.97
N LEU A 391 -5.71 -17.03 2.26
CA LEU A 391 -5.27 -16.32 1.08
C LEU A 391 -6.31 -16.40 -0.03
N PRO A 392 -6.52 -15.32 -0.80
CA PRO A 392 -7.38 -15.34 -1.96
C PRO A 392 -6.85 -16.30 -3.03
N VAL A 393 -7.78 -16.86 -3.81
CA VAL A 393 -7.51 -17.75 -4.94
C VAL A 393 -7.71 -16.97 -6.23
N LEU A 394 -6.72 -17.02 -7.13
CA LEU A 394 -6.84 -16.49 -8.47
C LEU A 394 -7.27 -17.61 -9.42
N GLU A 395 -8.42 -17.46 -10.08
CA GLU A 395 -9.00 -18.48 -10.97
C GLU A 395 -8.33 -18.52 -12.35
N PHE A 396 -7.61 -17.46 -12.72
CA PHE A 396 -7.02 -17.31 -14.05
C PHE A 396 -5.49 -17.46 -14.04
N GLN A 397 -4.97 -18.34 -14.89
CA GLN A 397 -3.53 -18.53 -15.10
C GLN A 397 -3.01 -17.51 -16.14
N ASN A 398 -1.85 -16.90 -15.90
CA ASN A 398 -1.24 -15.83 -16.74
C ASN A 398 -1.90 -14.44 -16.62
N CYS A 399 -2.26 -14.07 -15.39
CA CYS A 399 -2.61 -12.71 -15.02
C CYS A 399 -1.51 -11.69 -15.43
N ARG A 400 -1.89 -10.50 -15.89
CA ARG A 400 -0.98 -9.38 -16.22
C ARG A 400 -1.27 -8.16 -15.36
N GLY A 401 -0.28 -7.27 -15.23
CA GLY A 401 -0.47 -5.97 -14.59
C GLY A 401 -0.71 -6.10 -13.08
N PHE A 402 -1.80 -5.52 -12.57
CA PHE A 402 -2.15 -5.59 -11.14
C PHE A 402 -2.23 -7.04 -10.63
N TRP A 403 -2.89 -7.92 -11.38
CA TRP A 403 -3.13 -9.30 -10.97
C TRP A 403 -1.85 -10.14 -10.90
N GLU A 404 -0.87 -9.86 -11.75
CA GLU A 404 0.46 -10.48 -11.71
C GLU A 404 1.21 -10.11 -10.43
N LYS A 405 1.19 -8.82 -10.07
CA LYS A 405 1.80 -8.31 -8.84
C LYS A 405 1.12 -8.88 -7.61
N LEU A 406 -0.22 -8.91 -7.58
CA LEU A 406 -0.97 -9.54 -6.51
C LEU A 406 -0.60 -11.02 -6.36
N ASN A 407 -0.55 -11.77 -7.47
CA ASN A 407 -0.15 -13.18 -7.44
C ASN A 407 1.28 -13.36 -6.87
N SER A 408 2.23 -12.51 -7.27
CA SER A 408 3.59 -12.53 -6.72
C SER A 408 3.61 -12.27 -5.20
N ASN A 409 2.77 -11.34 -4.72
CA ASN A 409 2.62 -11.09 -3.28
C ASN A 409 2.06 -12.31 -2.56
N LEU A 410 1.01 -12.93 -3.09
CA LEU A 410 0.39 -14.13 -2.50
C LEU A 410 1.36 -15.32 -2.45
N GLU A 411 2.13 -15.54 -3.53
CA GLU A 411 3.16 -16.58 -3.53
C GLU A 411 4.24 -16.28 -2.49
N SER A 412 4.66 -15.01 -2.34
CA SER A 412 5.67 -14.67 -1.32
C SER A 412 5.19 -14.94 0.11
N VAL A 413 3.90 -14.77 0.41
CA VAL A 413 3.34 -15.08 1.74
C VAL A 413 3.32 -16.59 2.00
N LYS A 414 3.10 -17.42 0.98
CA LYS A 414 3.09 -18.89 1.14
C LYS A 414 4.45 -19.45 1.55
N TYR A 415 5.54 -18.81 1.11
CA TYR A 415 6.90 -19.29 1.31
C TYR A 415 7.73 -18.40 2.24
N SER A 416 7.15 -17.35 2.83
CA SER A 416 7.89 -16.45 3.73
C SER A 416 8.20 -17.14 5.05
N GLU A 417 9.47 -17.43 5.30
CA GLU A 417 9.97 -17.70 6.64
C GLU A 417 9.98 -16.39 7.46
N PRO A 418 9.71 -16.43 8.78
CA PRO A 418 9.55 -15.23 9.61
C PRO A 418 10.81 -14.34 9.78
N HIS A 419 11.92 -14.63 9.11
CA HIS A 419 13.23 -13.95 9.32
C HIS A 419 13.97 -13.62 8.02
N LEU A 420 13.26 -13.14 7.00
CA LEU A 420 13.85 -12.78 5.70
C LEU A 420 14.69 -11.49 5.70
N HIS A 421 14.59 -10.65 6.72
CA HIS A 421 15.28 -9.36 6.75
C HIS A 421 16.74 -9.48 7.18
N TYR A 422 17.62 -8.76 6.48
CA TYR A 422 19.02 -8.62 6.88
C TYR A 422 19.12 -7.90 8.24
N HIS A 423 19.74 -8.58 9.21
CA HIS A 423 19.83 -8.10 10.59
C HIS A 423 21.25 -7.65 10.97
N SER A 424 21.39 -6.41 11.44
CA SER A 424 22.68 -5.80 11.77
C SER A 424 23.29 -6.30 13.08
N ASN A 425 22.58 -7.08 13.90
CA ASN A 425 23.14 -7.64 15.13
C ASN A 425 24.25 -8.67 14.88
N LEU A 426 24.20 -9.41 13.76
CA LEU A 426 25.28 -10.30 13.36
C LEU A 426 26.52 -9.49 12.99
N LEU A 427 26.35 -8.42 12.21
CA LEU A 427 27.41 -7.46 11.89
C LEU A 427 28.07 -6.91 13.15
N ARG A 428 27.28 -6.44 14.11
CA ARG A 428 27.80 -5.86 15.36
C ARG A 428 28.62 -6.88 16.17
N ARG A 429 28.14 -8.12 16.28
CA ARG A 429 28.85 -9.18 17.03
C ARG A 429 30.18 -9.55 16.36
N GLU A 430 30.16 -9.75 15.05
CA GLU A 430 31.38 -10.06 14.29
C GLU A 430 32.36 -8.89 14.29
N TRP A 431 31.85 -7.66 14.15
CA TRP A 431 32.64 -6.43 14.27
C TRP A 431 33.38 -6.36 15.61
N CYS A 432 32.68 -6.51 16.73
CA CYS A 432 33.31 -6.48 18.05
C CYS A 432 34.37 -7.58 18.21
N SER A 433 34.07 -8.81 17.76
CA SER A 433 35.00 -9.93 17.83
C SER A 433 36.28 -9.67 17.04
N LEU A 434 36.16 -9.22 15.79
CA LEU A 434 37.29 -9.01 14.89
C LEU A 434 38.04 -7.71 15.17
N SER A 435 37.37 -6.70 15.75
CA SER A 435 38.03 -5.44 16.13
C SER A 435 39.06 -5.66 17.23
N GLU A 436 38.81 -6.55 18.19
CA GLU A 436 39.80 -6.93 19.20
C GLU A 436 40.99 -7.67 18.56
N GLU A 437 40.74 -8.54 17.59
CA GLU A 437 41.77 -9.26 16.85
C GLU A 437 42.62 -8.34 15.96
N VAL A 438 42.01 -7.36 15.28
CA VAL A 438 42.74 -6.37 14.46
C VAL A 438 43.59 -5.46 15.34
N ASN A 439 43.09 -5.04 16.50
CA ASN A 439 43.89 -4.28 17.46
C ASN A 439 45.07 -5.12 18.00
N MET A 440 44.86 -6.43 18.25
CA MET A 440 45.90 -7.36 18.67
C MET A 440 46.93 -7.68 17.56
N GLN A 441 46.49 -7.84 16.31
CA GLN A 441 47.37 -8.11 15.15
C GLN A 441 48.13 -6.87 14.68
N ALA A 442 47.54 -5.67 14.80
CA ALA A 442 48.25 -4.40 14.63
C ALA A 442 49.39 -4.24 15.66
N LEU A 443 49.21 -4.80 16.87
CA LEU A 443 50.25 -4.91 17.89
C LEU A 443 51.23 -6.07 17.65
N SER A 444 50.83 -7.12 16.93
CA SER A 444 51.64 -8.34 16.71
C SER A 444 52.19 -8.49 15.29
N ARG A 445 52.90 -7.48 14.78
CA ARG A 445 53.80 -7.63 13.60
C ARG A 445 54.95 -8.65 13.81
N LEU A 446 54.94 -9.41 14.91
CA LEU A 446 55.84 -10.52 15.21
C LEU A 446 55.04 -11.70 15.77
N TRP A 447 54.74 -12.71 14.95
CA TRP A 447 55.03 -14.15 15.20
C TRP A 447 54.30 -15.07 14.19
N SER A 448 54.92 -16.22 13.95
CA SER A 448 54.63 -17.22 12.92
C SER A 448 53.32 -18.00 13.14
N CYS A 449 52.44 -18.02 12.14
CA CYS A 449 51.09 -18.57 12.23
C CYS A 449 50.98 -20.11 12.14
N SER A 450 50.12 -20.65 12.99
CA SER A 450 49.52 -21.99 12.94
C SER A 450 48.45 -22.12 11.83
N GLU A 451 47.93 -23.32 11.59
CA GLU A 451 47.02 -23.63 10.45
C GLU A 451 45.59 -23.09 10.64
N GLU A 452 45.13 -22.94 11.89
CA GLU A 452 43.86 -22.29 12.25
C GLU A 452 43.94 -20.76 12.10
N GLU A 453 45.06 -20.15 12.52
CA GLU A 453 45.31 -18.72 12.32
C GLU A 453 45.34 -18.34 10.82
N ARG A 454 45.86 -19.22 9.95
CA ARG A 454 45.87 -18.99 8.50
C ARG A 454 44.47 -18.86 7.87
N ARG A 455 43.47 -19.57 8.40
CA ARG A 455 42.07 -19.46 7.91
C ARG A 455 41.47 -18.12 8.32
N THR A 456 41.72 -17.67 9.55
CA THR A 456 41.32 -16.36 10.05
C THR A 456 42.02 -15.23 9.30
N THR A 457 43.32 -15.37 8.98
CA THR A 457 44.05 -14.41 8.12
C THR A 457 43.46 -14.33 6.71
N ALA A 458 43.04 -15.45 6.11
CA ALA A 458 42.46 -15.45 4.77
C ALA A 458 41.06 -14.78 4.74
N TYR A 459 40.26 -15.01 5.77
CA TYR A 459 38.95 -14.37 5.93
C TYR A 459 39.09 -12.85 6.14
N LEU A 460 39.99 -12.41 7.04
CA LEU A 460 40.31 -10.99 7.23
C LEU A 460 40.85 -10.35 5.94
N ARG A 461 41.73 -11.03 5.20
CA ARG A 461 42.23 -10.52 3.91
C ARG A 461 41.09 -10.28 2.91
N ASN A 462 40.15 -11.21 2.80
CA ASN A 462 38.97 -11.05 1.94
C ASN A 462 38.09 -9.87 2.37
N ILE A 463 37.94 -9.64 3.68
CA ILE A 463 37.22 -8.47 4.22
C ILE A 463 37.91 -7.16 3.79
N PHE A 464 39.23 -7.05 3.97
CA PHE A 464 39.97 -5.86 3.54
C PHE A 464 39.99 -5.68 2.01
N GLU A 465 40.06 -6.76 1.22
CA GLU A 465 39.92 -6.72 -0.23
C GLU A 465 38.53 -6.18 -0.65
N ASN A 466 37.46 -6.61 0.03
CA ASN A 466 36.11 -6.07 -0.20
C ASN A 466 36.01 -4.58 0.14
N ALA A 467 36.66 -4.14 1.22
CA ALA A 467 36.72 -2.72 1.59
C ALA A 467 37.48 -1.88 0.55
N GLN A 468 38.60 -2.38 0.04
CA GLN A 468 39.34 -1.71 -1.04
C GLN A 468 38.53 -1.62 -2.33
N ASN A 469 37.84 -2.69 -2.73
CA ASN A 469 36.96 -2.69 -3.89
C ASN A 469 35.83 -1.66 -3.73
N LEU A 470 35.25 -1.54 -2.53
CA LEU A 470 34.24 -0.54 -2.23
C LEU A 470 34.80 0.90 -2.31
N LEU A 471 36.02 1.14 -1.80
CA LEU A 471 36.65 2.46 -1.86
C LEU A 471 36.96 2.88 -3.31
N VAL A 472 37.45 1.96 -4.14
CA VAL A 472 37.64 2.19 -5.58
C VAL A 472 36.32 2.45 -6.27
N PHE A 473 35.29 1.66 -5.93
CA PHE A 473 33.93 1.85 -6.43
C PHE A 473 33.38 3.23 -6.05
N LEU A 474 33.50 3.63 -4.78
CA LEU A 474 33.14 4.95 -4.30
C LEU A 474 33.88 6.03 -5.09
N GLN A 475 35.20 5.97 -5.24
CA GLN A 475 35.97 6.96 -6.01
C GLN A 475 35.48 7.11 -7.47
N GLN A 476 35.03 6.02 -8.11
CA GLN A 476 34.48 6.05 -9.47
C GLN A 476 33.02 6.52 -9.51
N HIS A 477 32.17 6.02 -8.63
CA HIS A 477 30.72 6.24 -8.66
C HIS A 477 30.30 7.56 -7.98
N VAL A 478 31.03 8.01 -6.96
CA VAL A 478 30.91 9.34 -6.35
C VAL A 478 31.21 10.41 -7.39
N LEU A 479 32.18 10.19 -8.29
CA LEU A 479 32.50 11.14 -9.35
C LEU A 479 31.34 11.32 -10.37
N ASP A 480 30.56 10.27 -10.61
CA ASP A 480 29.40 10.29 -11.53
C ASP A 480 28.10 10.76 -10.84
N CYS A 481 27.89 10.46 -9.56
CA CYS A 481 26.70 10.86 -8.80
C CYS A 481 26.79 12.27 -8.19
N LEU A 482 28.00 12.81 -7.95
CA LEU A 482 28.23 14.07 -7.23
C LEU A 482 28.75 15.22 -8.11
N LEU A 483 28.32 15.30 -9.37
CA LEU A 483 28.47 16.55 -10.14
C LEU A 483 27.56 17.69 -9.65
N LEU A 484 26.79 17.51 -8.56
CA LEU A 484 25.91 18.54 -8.02
C LEU A 484 26.18 19.01 -6.58
N PHE A 485 26.87 18.28 -5.68
CA PHE A 485 26.82 18.67 -4.25
C PHE A 485 28.07 18.55 -3.36
N ILE A 486 29.23 18.09 -3.81
CA ILE A 486 30.42 18.06 -2.94
C ILE A 486 31.65 18.61 -3.67
N SER A 487 32.16 19.77 -3.21
CA SER A 487 33.54 20.16 -3.51
C SER A 487 34.47 19.07 -3.01
N GLU A 488 35.46 18.68 -3.84
CA GLU A 488 36.45 17.60 -3.61
C GLU A 488 37.09 17.57 -2.20
N GLU A 489 36.98 18.64 -1.41
CA GLU A 489 37.56 18.78 -0.08
C GLU A 489 36.76 18.13 1.09
N ARG A 490 35.46 17.79 0.96
CA ARG A 490 34.66 17.32 2.12
C ARG A 490 34.68 15.81 2.39
N LEU A 491 35.00 14.96 1.41
CA LEU A 491 35.17 13.51 1.63
C LEU A 491 36.50 13.14 2.31
N ALA A 492 37.38 14.11 2.53
CA ALA A 492 38.78 13.85 2.89
C ALA A 492 39.10 13.49 4.37
N PRO A 493 38.21 13.62 5.39
CA PRO A 493 38.53 13.11 6.73
C PRO A 493 37.76 11.85 7.16
N LEU A 494 36.68 11.46 6.46
CA LEU A 494 35.84 10.30 6.83
C LEU A 494 36.04 9.19 5.79
N PHE A 495 36.49 8.00 6.22
CA PHE A 495 36.81 6.84 5.37
C PHE A 495 38.17 6.91 4.66
N GLN A 496 39.23 7.26 5.40
CA GLN A 496 40.61 7.17 4.90
C GLN A 496 41.03 5.72 4.69
N GLU A 497 41.83 5.46 3.65
CA GLU A 497 42.47 4.15 3.41
C GLU A 497 43.34 3.67 4.58
N GLU A 498 43.66 4.54 5.54
CA GLU A 498 44.56 4.23 6.65
C GLU A 498 43.86 3.83 7.95
N ASP A 499 42.53 3.94 8.06
CA ASP A 499 41.80 3.49 9.25
C ASP A 499 41.39 2.01 9.14
N PRO A 500 42.12 1.08 9.80
CA PRO A 500 41.85 -0.35 9.70
C PRO A 500 40.50 -0.72 10.31
N GLN A 501 39.97 0.09 11.24
CA GLN A 501 38.66 -0.17 11.81
C GLN A 501 37.56 0.19 10.80
N GLN A 502 37.63 1.36 10.17
CA GLN A 502 36.66 1.71 9.13
C GLN A 502 36.68 0.71 7.97
N GLN A 503 37.86 0.28 7.53
CA GLN A 503 37.98 -0.72 6.47
C GLN A 503 37.40 -2.08 6.84
N LEU A 504 37.71 -2.57 8.04
CA LEU A 504 37.15 -3.84 8.51
C LEU A 504 35.61 -3.76 8.52
N LEU A 505 35.02 -2.62 8.91
CA LEU A 505 33.56 -2.47 9.02
C LEU A 505 32.95 -2.50 7.63
N MET A 506 33.46 -1.66 6.71
CA MET A 506 33.01 -1.62 5.33
C MET A 506 33.10 -3.00 4.64
N GLY A 507 34.21 -3.71 4.84
CA GLY A 507 34.41 -5.03 4.27
C GLY A 507 33.45 -6.08 4.84
N LEU A 508 33.17 -6.03 6.14
CA LEU A 508 32.19 -6.94 6.78
C LEU A 508 30.77 -6.66 6.29
N MET A 509 30.41 -5.39 6.11
CA MET A 509 29.10 -5.01 5.56
C MET A 509 28.88 -5.60 4.17
N VAL A 510 29.85 -5.46 3.28
CA VAL A 510 29.81 -6.06 1.94
C VAL A 510 29.69 -7.58 2.03
N THR A 511 30.50 -8.21 2.88
CA THR A 511 30.55 -9.67 3.00
C THR A 511 29.23 -10.24 3.51
N GLN A 512 28.68 -9.70 4.60
CA GLN A 512 27.46 -10.21 5.22
C GLN A 512 26.22 -9.97 4.36
N LEU A 513 26.08 -8.77 3.76
CA LEU A 513 24.95 -8.48 2.89
C LEU A 513 24.98 -9.37 1.64
N LYS A 514 26.16 -9.57 1.04
CA LYS A 514 26.36 -10.48 -0.08
C LYS A 514 25.95 -11.91 0.27
N ASP A 515 26.39 -12.42 1.42
CA ASP A 515 26.03 -13.76 1.87
C ASP A 515 24.52 -13.90 2.09
N HIS A 516 23.88 -12.88 2.68
CA HIS A 516 22.43 -12.85 2.87
C HIS A 516 21.68 -12.85 1.53
N LEU A 517 22.01 -11.93 0.61
CA LEU A 517 21.37 -11.87 -0.69
C LEU A 517 21.63 -13.12 -1.54
N MET A 518 22.83 -13.70 -1.49
CA MET A 518 23.14 -14.95 -2.19
C MET A 518 22.30 -16.14 -1.69
N ARG A 519 21.94 -16.16 -0.40
CA ARG A 519 21.06 -17.21 0.15
C ARG A 519 19.64 -17.09 -0.38
N HIS A 520 19.10 -15.89 -0.47
CA HIS A 520 17.68 -15.64 -0.78
C HIS A 520 17.39 -15.28 -2.26
N LEU A 521 18.39 -14.81 -3.01
CA LEU A 521 18.27 -14.37 -4.42
C LEU A 521 19.15 -15.19 -5.38
N GLN A 522 19.23 -16.51 -5.18
CA GLN A 522 20.09 -17.38 -6.01
C GLN A 522 19.86 -17.24 -7.52
N TYR A 523 18.66 -16.85 -7.94
CA TYR A 523 18.26 -16.65 -9.33
C TYR A 523 18.73 -15.32 -9.97
N VAL A 524 19.12 -14.31 -9.17
CA VAL A 524 19.51 -12.97 -9.66
C VAL A 524 20.91 -12.97 -10.28
N GLY A 525 21.72 -13.99 -9.94
CA GLY A 525 23.07 -14.17 -10.46
C GLY A 525 24.12 -13.38 -9.68
N LYS A 526 25.28 -14.01 -9.45
CA LYS A 526 26.34 -13.49 -8.57
C LYS A 526 26.80 -12.06 -8.92
N LYS A 527 27.01 -11.76 -10.21
CA LYS A 527 27.47 -10.42 -10.64
C LYS A 527 26.48 -9.30 -10.28
N LYS A 528 25.19 -9.57 -10.43
CA LYS A 528 24.15 -8.59 -10.12
C LYS A 528 23.99 -8.40 -8.62
N ILE A 529 24.15 -9.48 -7.83
CA ILE A 529 24.21 -9.40 -6.37
C ILE A 529 25.43 -8.60 -5.91
N ASP A 530 26.61 -8.84 -6.49
CA ASP A 530 27.83 -8.10 -6.18
C ASP A 530 27.64 -6.58 -6.41
N GLN A 531 26.99 -6.20 -7.51
CA GLN A 531 26.64 -4.81 -7.79
C GLN A 531 25.67 -4.22 -6.75
N ILE A 532 24.55 -4.89 -6.48
CA ILE A 532 23.55 -4.44 -5.48
C ILE A 532 24.19 -4.23 -4.11
N VAL A 533 25.11 -5.10 -3.70
CA VAL A 533 25.82 -4.99 -2.42
C VAL A 533 26.73 -3.78 -2.39
N LEU A 534 27.52 -3.55 -3.45
CA LEU A 534 28.39 -2.38 -3.55
C LEU A 534 27.57 -1.09 -3.53
N ASP A 535 26.48 -1.03 -4.31
CA ASP A 535 25.57 0.11 -4.35
C ASP A 535 24.94 0.39 -2.99
N TYR A 536 24.50 -0.66 -2.28
CA TYR A 536 23.91 -0.53 -0.95
C TYR A 536 24.90 0.07 0.06
N VAL A 537 26.10 -0.50 0.15
CA VAL A 537 27.10 -0.07 1.14
C VAL A 537 27.67 1.30 0.76
N ALA A 538 27.84 1.59 -0.54
CA ALA A 538 28.27 2.90 -1.01
C ALA A 538 27.25 4.00 -0.66
N ASN A 539 25.97 3.76 -0.92
CA ASN A 539 24.90 4.69 -0.53
C ASN A 539 24.87 4.89 0.98
N LEU A 540 25.06 3.84 1.78
CA LEU A 540 25.06 3.96 3.24
C LEU A 540 26.20 4.87 3.72
N VAL A 541 27.40 4.65 3.20
CA VAL A 541 28.59 5.45 3.52
C VAL A 541 28.35 6.91 3.11
N SER A 542 27.74 7.15 1.95
CA SER A 542 27.34 8.50 1.50
C SER A 542 26.38 9.17 2.48
N PHE A 543 25.30 8.50 2.91
CA PHE A 543 24.36 9.07 3.86
C PHE A 543 24.98 9.37 5.22
N ILE A 544 25.88 8.50 5.70
CA ILE A 544 26.63 8.75 6.94
C ILE A 544 27.50 10.00 6.76
N SER A 545 28.15 10.17 5.60
CA SER A 545 28.94 11.36 5.30
C SER A 545 28.10 12.64 5.14
N GLU A 546 26.84 12.55 4.72
CA GLU A 546 25.94 13.71 4.63
C GLU A 546 25.47 14.19 6.02
N LEU A 547 25.43 13.29 7.00
CA LEU A 547 24.97 13.56 8.36
C LEU A 547 26.06 14.10 9.30
N LEU A 548 27.33 13.84 8.98
CA LEU A 548 28.51 14.25 9.74
C LEU A 548 29.10 15.55 9.20
#